data_AF-A0A962VH41-F1
#
_entry.id   AF-A0A962VH41-F1
#
_cell.length_a   1.000
_cell.length_b   1.000
_cell.length_c   1.000
_cell.angle_alpha   90.00
_cell.angle_beta   90.00
_cell.angle_gamma   90.00
#
_symmetry.space_group_name_H-M   'P 1'
#
loop_
_entity.id
_entity.type
_entity.pdbx_description
1 polymer ?
#
loop_
_entity_poly.entity_id
_entity_poly.type
_entity_poly.pdbx_seq_one_letter_code
_entity_poly.pdbx_strand_id
1 'polypeptide(L)'
;MRDGLFQDTQAKLLDPAIWRDLTAQPSWSLHRWGEFQTRTHRHWRHPQTLILKLNQIEIEMIGTHLKSKINRKKAFDDQGQLQAGYIEEAMNARVKLTTEAFDIRRYIERRFEQTPSPQIFVCGDMNDGPGRKFFEREFLFFDLISNLQGDVFSAQRFLNHALFDFEGELRWSTQFNDKLETWSRTLPQAQALPSEPVDSRRFQLLDHILFT
;
A
#
# COMPACT_ATOMS: atom_id res chain seq x y z
N MET A 1 -2.23 -0.26 -37.77
CA MET A 1 -2.70 0.68 -36.70
C MET A 1 -1.62 0.89 -35.61
N ARG A 2 -0.32 0.89 -35.96
CA ARG A 2 0.80 1.05 -35.00
C ARG A 2 1.55 2.38 -35.12
N ASP A 3 1.34 3.15 -36.19
CA ASP A 3 2.30 4.19 -36.60
C ASP A 3 2.05 5.59 -36.01
N GLY A 4 1.06 5.77 -35.13
CA GLY A 4 0.70 7.10 -34.59
C GLY A 4 0.87 7.29 -33.08
N LEU A 5 0.94 6.22 -32.29
CA LEU A 5 0.90 6.35 -30.82
C LEU A 5 2.17 6.97 -30.25
N PHE A 6 3.32 6.68 -30.87
CA PHE A 6 4.63 7.11 -30.37
C PHE A 6 5.20 8.34 -31.06
N GLN A 7 4.51 8.91 -32.06
CA GLN A 7 5.01 10.04 -32.85
C GLN A 7 5.33 11.26 -31.98
N ASP A 8 4.51 11.53 -30.96
CA ASP A 8 4.70 12.58 -29.97
C ASP A 8 4.82 12.00 -28.57
N THR A 9 5.93 11.30 -28.30
CA THR A 9 6.22 10.73 -26.99
C THR A 9 7.14 11.64 -26.19
N GLN A 10 6.75 11.99 -24.97
CA GLN A 10 7.60 12.71 -24.02
C GLN A 10 7.52 12.06 -22.65
N ALA A 11 8.64 12.05 -21.94
CA ALA A 11 8.74 11.51 -20.60
C ALA A 11 9.52 12.48 -19.71
N LYS A 12 8.99 12.78 -18.53
CA LYS A 12 9.69 13.61 -17.53
C LYS A 12 9.35 13.13 -16.12
N LEU A 13 10.28 13.31 -15.20
CA LEU A 13 9.98 13.15 -13.78
C LEU A 13 9.23 14.39 -13.28
N LEU A 14 8.21 14.18 -12.47
CA LEU A 14 7.54 15.23 -11.72
C LEU A 14 8.51 15.78 -10.66
N ASP A 15 8.61 17.10 -10.55
CA ASP A 15 9.35 17.72 -9.44
C ASP A 15 8.65 17.36 -8.11
N PRO A 16 9.36 16.80 -7.12
CA PRO A 16 8.82 16.53 -5.78
C PRO A 16 8.19 17.74 -5.09
N ALA A 17 8.52 18.97 -5.47
CA ALA A 17 7.83 20.18 -5.01
C ALA A 17 6.34 20.17 -5.40
N ILE A 18 5.99 19.75 -6.62
CA ILE A 18 4.61 19.71 -7.09
C ILE A 18 3.77 18.75 -6.24
N TRP A 19 4.31 17.57 -5.93
CA TRP A 19 3.63 16.62 -5.03
C TRP A 19 3.38 17.24 -3.65
N ARG A 20 4.41 17.89 -3.07
CA ARG A 20 4.33 18.51 -1.74
C ARG A 20 3.33 19.67 -1.70
N ASP A 21 3.23 20.43 -2.79
CA ASP A 21 2.26 21.52 -2.92
C ASP A 21 0.83 20.96 -3.00
N LEU A 22 0.62 19.90 -3.78
CA LEU A 22 -0.69 19.25 -3.90
C LEU A 22 -1.14 18.61 -2.57
N THR A 23 -0.24 17.94 -1.88
CA THR A 23 -0.52 17.30 -0.57
C THR A 23 -0.51 18.30 0.59
N ALA A 24 -0.04 19.53 0.34
CA ALA A 24 0.11 20.63 1.29
C ALA A 24 0.98 20.31 2.53
N GLN A 25 1.74 19.20 2.55
CA GLN A 25 2.51 18.76 3.73
C GLN A 25 3.77 17.96 3.33
N PRO A 26 4.99 18.52 3.41
CA PRO A 26 6.23 17.74 3.24
C PRO A 26 6.46 16.71 4.37
N SER A 27 5.74 16.89 5.48
CA SER A 27 5.68 16.02 6.65
C SER A 27 4.36 16.27 7.36
N TRP A 28 3.84 15.27 8.07
CA TRP A 28 2.56 15.35 8.77
C TRP A 28 2.68 14.89 10.23
N SER A 29 1.69 15.31 11.03
CA SER A 29 1.49 14.84 12.39
C SER A 29 1.03 13.38 12.38
N LEU A 30 1.72 12.53 13.12
CA LEU A 30 1.43 11.12 13.32
C LEU A 30 1.09 10.87 14.78
N HIS A 31 -0.07 10.26 15.00
CA HIS A 31 -0.43 9.67 16.28
C HIS A 31 -0.28 8.16 16.17
N ARG A 32 0.35 7.55 17.18
CA ARG A 32 0.33 6.10 17.29
C ARG A 32 -1.04 5.66 17.78
N TRP A 33 -1.36 4.39 17.52
CA TRP A 33 -2.67 3.85 17.90
C TRP A 33 -2.89 3.97 19.41
N GLY A 34 -3.95 4.68 19.80
CA GLY A 34 -4.28 4.92 21.22
C GLY A 34 -3.39 5.96 21.94
N GLU A 35 -2.47 6.64 21.26
CA GLU A 35 -1.60 7.66 21.86
C GLU A 35 -2.01 9.08 21.44
N PHE A 36 -2.16 9.99 22.41
CA PHE A 36 -2.40 11.42 22.14
C PHE A 36 -1.14 12.18 21.70
N GLN A 37 0.05 11.64 21.98
CA GLN A 37 1.31 12.30 21.65
C GLN A 37 1.53 12.31 20.14
N THR A 38 1.82 13.50 19.61
CA THR A 38 2.13 13.69 18.20
C THR A 38 3.61 13.46 17.93
N ARG A 39 3.92 12.85 16.80
CA ARG A 39 5.26 12.79 16.23
C ARG A 39 5.23 13.26 14.78
N THR A 40 6.31 13.85 14.29
CA THR A 40 6.40 14.18 12.86
C THR A 40 6.76 12.92 12.07
N HIS A 41 6.02 12.68 10.98
CA HIS A 41 6.31 11.62 10.01
C HIS A 41 6.40 12.22 8.61
N ARG A 42 7.17 11.57 7.76
CA ARG A 42 7.32 11.88 6.32
C ARG A 42 7.62 10.58 5.60
N HIS A 43 7.44 10.57 4.29
CA HIS A 43 7.88 9.45 3.47
C HIS A 43 9.34 9.09 3.75
N TRP A 44 9.59 7.81 4.06
CA TRP A 44 10.97 7.29 4.11
C TRP A 44 11.62 7.33 2.73
N ARG A 45 10.82 7.10 1.69
CA ARG A 45 11.20 7.16 0.28
C ARG A 45 10.08 7.90 -0.44
N HIS A 46 10.38 9.09 -0.93
CA HIS A 46 9.39 9.88 -1.64
C HIS A 46 8.94 9.13 -2.91
N PRO A 47 7.63 9.03 -3.20
CA PRO A 47 7.16 8.46 -4.45
C PRO A 47 7.76 9.18 -5.65
N GLN A 48 8.24 8.44 -6.65
CA GLN A 48 8.74 9.04 -7.88
C GLN A 48 7.65 9.00 -8.93
N THR A 49 7.22 10.15 -9.43
CA THR A 49 6.17 10.21 -10.46
C THR A 49 6.77 10.47 -11.82
N LEU A 50 6.58 9.54 -12.76
CA LEU A 50 6.87 9.73 -14.17
C LEU A 50 5.62 10.29 -14.87
N ILE A 51 5.78 11.39 -15.57
CA ILE A 51 4.77 11.94 -16.47
C ILE A 51 5.13 11.48 -17.89
N LEU A 52 4.29 10.61 -18.45
CA LEU A 52 4.42 10.08 -19.80
C LEU A 52 3.33 10.68 -20.68
N LYS A 53 3.72 11.43 -21.69
CA LYS A 53 2.83 11.92 -22.74
C LYS A 53 2.95 11.02 -23.95
N LEU A 54 1.84 10.39 -24.34
CA LEU A 54 1.68 9.59 -25.55
C LEU A 54 0.65 10.31 -26.44
N ASN A 55 1.13 11.09 -27.41
CA ASN A 55 0.27 11.93 -28.25
C ASN A 55 -0.56 12.92 -27.39
N GLN A 56 -1.89 12.78 -27.36
CA GLN A 56 -2.79 13.63 -26.57
C GLN A 56 -3.07 13.09 -25.17
N ILE A 57 -2.55 11.91 -24.83
CA ILE A 57 -2.78 11.25 -23.55
C ILE A 57 -1.61 11.54 -22.63
N GLU A 58 -1.89 12.05 -21.43
CA GLU A 58 -0.93 12.16 -20.34
C GLU A 58 -1.23 11.07 -19.31
N ILE A 59 -0.20 10.30 -18.96
CA ILE A 59 -0.24 9.21 -17.99
C ILE A 59 0.72 9.55 -16.86
N GLU A 60 0.26 9.44 -15.63
CA GLU A 60 1.10 9.58 -14.44
C GLU A 60 1.38 8.20 -13.86
N MET A 61 2.65 7.83 -13.77
CA MET A 61 3.09 6.60 -13.13
C MET A 61 3.77 6.94 -11.81
N ILE A 62 3.10 6.68 -10.70
CA ILE A 62 3.58 6.87 -9.34
C ILE A 62 4.33 5.61 -8.91
N GLY A 63 5.65 5.67 -8.93
CA GLY A 63 6.54 4.66 -8.39
C GLY A 63 6.60 4.73 -6.87
N THR A 64 6.26 3.63 -6.21
CA THR A 64 6.18 3.51 -4.76
C THR A 64 7.19 2.49 -4.24
N HIS A 65 7.78 2.82 -3.10
CA HIS A 65 8.47 1.87 -2.24
C HIS A 65 8.19 2.31 -0.81
N LEU A 66 7.15 1.78 -0.19
CA LEU A 66 6.64 2.27 1.10
C LEU A 66 7.41 1.69 2.29
N LYS A 67 7.26 2.30 3.46
CA LYS A 67 7.97 1.90 4.68
C LYS A 67 7.78 0.41 4.99
N SER A 68 8.89 -0.32 5.12
CA SER A 68 8.86 -1.75 5.44
C SER A 68 8.25 -2.06 6.81
N LYS A 69 7.61 -3.23 6.92
CA LYS A 69 7.06 -3.79 8.18
C LYS A 69 8.11 -4.50 9.07
N ILE A 70 9.40 -4.15 8.92
CA ILE A 70 10.49 -4.79 9.69
C ILE A 70 10.27 -4.54 11.18
N ASN A 71 10.32 -5.63 11.94
CA ASN A 71 10.26 -5.65 13.40
C ASN A 71 11.59 -6.14 13.94
N ARG A 72 12.17 -5.43 14.91
CA ARG A 72 13.48 -5.74 15.50
C ARG A 72 13.34 -6.47 16.83
N LYS A 73 12.16 -6.48 17.43
CA LYS A 73 11.87 -7.27 18.63
C LYS A 73 11.66 -8.75 18.27
N LYS A 74 11.92 -9.63 19.24
CA LYS A 74 11.64 -11.07 19.10
C LYS A 74 10.13 -11.26 19.15
N ALA A 75 9.57 -11.99 18.18
CA ALA A 75 8.13 -12.24 18.10
C ALA A 75 7.64 -13.11 19.25
N PHE A 76 8.35 -14.20 19.54
CA PHE A 76 7.94 -15.21 20.52
C PHE A 76 8.90 -15.29 21.69
N ASP A 77 8.41 -15.48 22.91
CA ASP A 77 9.24 -15.87 24.04
C ASP A 77 9.66 -17.35 23.95
N ASP A 78 10.32 -17.85 24.99
CA ASP A 78 10.81 -19.23 25.01
C ASP A 78 9.68 -20.25 25.22
N GLN A 79 8.50 -19.81 25.64
CA GLN A 79 7.27 -20.59 25.71
C GLN A 79 6.42 -20.51 24.43
N GLY A 80 6.89 -19.81 23.39
CA GLY A 80 6.17 -19.65 22.13
C GLY A 80 5.00 -18.66 22.18
N GLN A 81 4.92 -17.80 23.21
CA GLN A 81 3.89 -16.77 23.32
C GLN A 81 4.33 -15.49 22.62
N LEU A 82 3.36 -14.81 22.00
CA LEU A 82 3.59 -13.55 21.29
C LEU A 82 3.94 -12.43 22.28
N GLN A 83 5.06 -11.75 22.03
CA GLN A 83 5.56 -10.70 22.93
C GLN A 83 4.89 -9.35 22.68
N ALA A 84 4.51 -8.66 23.77
CA ALA A 84 3.91 -7.32 23.70
C ALA A 84 4.79 -6.29 22.97
N GLY A 85 6.11 -6.31 23.18
CA GLY A 85 7.04 -5.41 22.51
C GLY A 85 7.10 -5.61 20.98
N TYR A 86 6.88 -6.84 20.51
CA TYR A 86 6.75 -7.11 19.08
C TYR A 86 5.46 -6.53 18.53
N ILE A 87 4.34 -6.68 19.25
CA ILE A 87 3.05 -6.10 18.85
C ILE A 87 3.17 -4.57 18.72
N GLU A 88 3.76 -3.91 19.71
CA GLU A 88 3.93 -2.45 19.70
C GLU A 88 4.76 -1.98 18.48
N GLU A 89 5.91 -2.62 18.20
CA GLU A 89 6.74 -2.24 17.05
C GLU A 89 6.03 -2.52 15.72
N ALA A 90 5.31 -3.63 15.62
CA ALA A 90 4.55 -3.99 14.43
C ALA A 90 3.40 -3.01 14.14
N MET A 91 2.67 -2.58 15.17
CA MET A 91 1.62 -1.57 15.07
C MET A 91 2.19 -0.22 14.66
N ASN A 92 3.32 0.17 15.26
CA ASN A 92 4.01 1.40 14.90
C ASN A 92 4.50 1.41 13.45
N ALA A 93 4.99 0.28 12.93
CA ALA A 93 5.40 0.15 11.54
C ALA A 93 4.19 0.30 10.59
N ARG A 94 3.05 -0.31 10.94
CA ARG A 94 1.81 -0.24 10.16
C ARG A 94 1.21 1.16 10.14
N VAL A 95 1.14 1.84 11.28
CA VAL A 95 0.65 3.23 11.35
C VAL A 95 1.47 4.14 10.42
N LYS A 96 2.80 4.02 10.43
CA LYS A 96 3.67 4.77 9.51
C LYS A 96 3.35 4.46 8.04
N LEU A 97 3.29 3.17 7.70
CA LEU A 97 2.99 2.69 6.36
C LEU A 97 1.63 3.20 5.86
N THR A 98 0.59 3.10 6.69
CA THR A 98 -0.76 3.60 6.39
C THR A 98 -0.76 5.10 6.09
N THR A 99 -0.01 5.89 6.86
CA THR A 99 0.03 7.32 6.58
C THR A 99 0.80 7.69 5.30
N GLU A 100 1.80 6.90 4.89
CA GLU A 100 2.46 7.09 3.59
C GLU A 100 1.50 6.78 2.43
N ALA A 101 0.72 5.69 2.51
CA ALA A 101 -0.31 5.41 1.51
C ALA A 101 -1.42 6.46 1.49
N PHE A 102 -1.79 7.00 2.65
CA PHE A 102 -2.78 8.06 2.74
C PHE A 102 -2.32 9.36 2.06
N ASP A 103 -1.04 9.70 2.15
CA ASP A 103 -0.47 10.84 1.42
C ASP A 103 -0.53 10.63 -0.12
N ILE A 104 -0.25 9.40 -0.59
CA ILE A 104 -0.45 9.04 -2.01
C ILE A 104 -1.91 9.20 -2.41
N ARG A 105 -2.85 8.73 -1.57
CA ARG A 105 -4.28 8.90 -1.84
C ARG A 105 -4.64 10.37 -1.93
N ARG A 106 -4.15 11.23 -1.03
CA ARG A 106 -4.35 12.68 -1.10
C ARG A 106 -3.85 13.27 -2.42
N TYR A 107 -2.65 12.89 -2.87
CA TYR A 107 -2.14 13.34 -4.17
C TYR A 107 -3.13 12.98 -5.29
N ILE A 108 -3.59 11.73 -5.34
CA ILE A 108 -4.52 11.23 -6.36
C ILE A 108 -5.84 12.00 -6.32
N GLU A 109 -6.43 12.21 -5.13
CA GLU A 109 -7.66 13.00 -4.99
C GLU A 109 -7.49 14.42 -5.55
N ARG A 110 -6.36 15.07 -5.29
CA ARG A 110 -6.08 16.41 -5.83
C ARG A 110 -5.91 16.40 -7.35
N ARG A 111 -5.43 15.30 -7.94
CA ARG A 111 -5.41 15.16 -9.41
C ARG A 111 -6.82 15.05 -10.00
N PHE A 112 -7.72 14.32 -9.34
CA PHE A 112 -9.13 14.26 -9.73
C PHE A 112 -9.88 15.59 -9.57
N GLU A 113 -9.41 16.50 -8.70
CA GLU A 113 -9.95 17.87 -8.61
C GLU A 113 -9.50 18.76 -9.78
N GLN A 114 -8.32 18.48 -10.35
CA GLN A 114 -7.74 19.28 -11.45
C GLN A 114 -8.14 18.76 -12.84
N THR A 115 -8.36 17.46 -12.97
CA THR A 115 -8.65 16.78 -14.23
C THR A 115 -9.79 15.79 -14.01
N PRO A 116 -10.87 15.78 -14.83
CA PRO A 116 -12.03 14.91 -14.59
C PRO A 116 -11.72 13.40 -14.62
N SER A 117 -10.75 12.97 -15.43
CA SER A 117 -10.36 11.57 -15.59
C SER A 117 -8.85 11.45 -15.84
N PRO A 118 -8.02 11.70 -14.82
CA PRO A 118 -6.57 11.58 -14.93
C PRO A 118 -6.19 10.11 -15.10
N GLN A 119 -5.27 9.80 -16.00
CA GLN A 119 -4.78 8.43 -16.21
C GLN A 119 -3.62 8.19 -15.24
N ILE A 120 -3.89 7.50 -14.13
CA ILE A 120 -2.91 7.32 -13.06
C ILE A 120 -2.64 5.84 -12.85
N PHE A 121 -1.35 5.49 -12.81
CA PHE A 121 -0.85 4.22 -12.33
C PHE A 121 -0.12 4.43 -11.01
N VAL A 122 -0.36 3.58 -10.03
CA VAL A 122 0.44 3.48 -8.81
C VAL A 122 1.09 2.11 -8.81
N CYS A 123 2.42 2.05 -8.84
CA CYS A 123 3.13 0.79 -8.95
C CYS A 123 4.34 0.69 -8.04
N GLY A 124 4.71 -0.53 -7.66
CA GLY A 124 5.92 -0.83 -6.87
C GLY A 124 5.64 -1.53 -5.55
N ASP A 125 6.67 -1.59 -4.71
CA ASP A 125 6.66 -2.34 -3.44
C ASP A 125 5.96 -1.54 -2.33
N MET A 126 4.72 -1.88 -2.03
CA MET A 126 3.94 -1.23 -0.98
C MET A 126 4.22 -1.82 0.41
N ASN A 127 5.08 -2.84 0.52
CA ASN A 127 5.39 -3.56 1.76
C ASN A 127 4.14 -4.04 2.52
N ASP A 128 3.04 -4.21 1.80
CA ASP A 128 1.80 -4.80 2.27
C ASP A 128 1.18 -5.60 1.13
N GLY A 129 0.23 -6.47 1.45
CA GLY A 129 -0.50 -7.25 0.46
C GLY A 129 -2.00 -7.23 0.69
N PRO A 130 -2.78 -7.79 -0.23
CA PRO A 130 -4.23 -7.89 -0.09
C PRO A 130 -4.58 -8.89 1.01
N GLY A 131 -5.74 -8.68 1.63
CA GLY A 131 -6.25 -9.52 2.70
C GLY A 131 -5.81 -9.05 4.09
N ARG A 132 -6.43 -9.63 5.12
CA ARG A 132 -6.15 -9.30 6.52
C ARG A 132 -5.29 -10.40 7.12
N LYS A 133 -3.98 -10.16 7.26
CA LYS A 133 -3.07 -11.02 8.05
C LYS A 133 -3.36 -10.82 9.55
N PHE A 134 -2.68 -11.58 10.41
CA PHE A 134 -2.88 -11.53 11.86
C PHE A 134 -3.08 -10.11 12.44
N PHE A 135 -2.20 -9.15 12.13
CA PHE A 135 -2.33 -7.80 12.68
C PHE A 135 -3.53 -7.03 12.14
N GLU A 136 -3.79 -7.15 10.85
CA GLU A 136 -4.93 -6.54 10.18
C GLU A 136 -6.26 -7.14 10.67
N ARG A 137 -6.27 -8.40 11.13
CA ARG A 137 -7.45 -9.04 11.75
C ARG A 137 -7.64 -8.67 13.22
N GLU A 138 -6.57 -8.65 14.01
CA GLU A 138 -6.69 -8.55 15.47
C GLU A 138 -6.53 -7.12 16.00
N PHE A 139 -5.81 -6.25 15.29
CA PHE A 139 -5.41 -4.94 15.84
C PHE A 139 -5.78 -3.74 14.97
N LEU A 140 -5.76 -3.84 13.63
CA LEU A 140 -6.06 -2.70 12.74
C LEU A 140 -7.48 -2.72 12.18
N PHE A 141 -8.00 -3.90 11.81
CA PHE A 141 -9.30 -4.10 11.15
C PHE A 141 -9.42 -3.49 9.74
N PHE A 142 -8.31 -3.07 9.14
CA PHE A 142 -8.21 -2.64 7.74
C PHE A 142 -6.87 -3.10 7.15
N ASP A 143 -6.80 -3.23 5.82
CA ASP A 143 -5.55 -3.42 5.07
C ASP A 143 -5.16 -2.14 4.32
N LEU A 144 -3.87 -2.00 4.02
CA LEU A 144 -3.32 -0.80 3.37
C LEU A 144 -3.86 -0.59 1.95
N ILE A 145 -3.98 -1.68 1.20
CA ILE A 145 -4.27 -1.63 -0.23
C ILE A 145 -5.70 -1.15 -0.44
N SER A 146 -6.65 -1.65 0.34
CA SER A 146 -8.04 -1.18 0.33
C SER A 146 -8.15 0.33 0.56
N ASN A 147 -7.35 0.90 1.48
CA ASN A 147 -7.32 2.35 1.71
C ASN A 147 -6.77 3.14 0.51
N LEU A 148 -5.82 2.57 -0.24
CA LEU A 148 -5.24 3.21 -1.41
C LEU A 148 -6.19 3.15 -2.62
N GLN A 149 -6.96 2.05 -2.75
CA GLN A 149 -7.94 1.87 -3.82
C GLN A 149 -9.02 2.94 -3.82
N GLY A 150 -9.46 3.40 -2.65
CA GLY A 150 -10.31 4.58 -2.52
C GLY A 150 -11.65 4.33 -1.82
N ASP A 151 -12.54 5.31 -1.94
CA ASP A 151 -13.84 5.32 -1.26
C ASP A 151 -14.95 4.84 -2.19
N VAL A 152 -15.85 3.99 -1.66
CA VAL A 152 -17.02 3.45 -2.36
C VAL A 152 -17.98 4.54 -2.86
N PHE A 153 -18.07 5.67 -2.16
CA PHE A 153 -18.89 6.81 -2.58
C PHE A 153 -18.24 7.62 -3.71
N SER A 154 -16.97 7.36 -4.03
CA SER A 154 -16.21 8.00 -5.09
C SER A 154 -15.73 6.99 -6.14
N ALA A 155 -16.65 6.17 -6.65
CA ALA A 155 -16.34 5.06 -7.57
C ALA A 155 -15.51 5.48 -8.80
N GLN A 156 -15.73 6.68 -9.33
CA GLN A 156 -14.95 7.23 -10.45
C GLN A 156 -13.46 7.50 -10.13
N ARG A 157 -13.10 7.47 -8.85
CA ARG A 157 -11.73 7.67 -8.33
C ARG A 157 -11.14 6.38 -7.77
N PHE A 158 -11.80 5.25 -7.99
CA PHE A 158 -11.37 3.97 -7.46
C PHE A 158 -10.22 3.42 -8.30
N LEU A 159 -9.18 2.88 -7.65
CA LEU A 159 -8.07 2.24 -8.34
C LEU A 159 -8.31 0.73 -8.45
N ASN A 160 -8.32 0.25 -9.68
CA ASN A 160 -8.37 -1.17 -10.00
C ASN A 160 -6.98 -1.79 -9.84
N HIS A 161 -6.92 -2.99 -9.27
CA HIS A 161 -5.66 -3.73 -9.15
C HIS A 161 -5.42 -4.55 -10.43
N ALA A 162 -4.25 -4.47 -11.05
CA ALA A 162 -3.92 -5.15 -12.32
C ALA A 162 -3.99 -6.69 -12.33
N LEU A 163 -4.37 -7.31 -11.20
CA LEU A 163 -4.51 -8.77 -11.04
C LEU A 163 -5.96 -9.15 -10.68
N PHE A 164 -6.92 -8.23 -10.84
CA PHE A 164 -8.31 -8.43 -10.40
C PHE A 164 -8.97 -9.65 -11.07
N ASP A 165 -8.54 -10.00 -12.28
CA ASP A 165 -9.07 -11.06 -13.14
C ASP A 165 -8.13 -12.28 -13.29
N PHE A 166 -6.98 -12.30 -12.63
CA PHE A 166 -6.03 -13.43 -12.70
C PHE A 166 -6.47 -14.60 -11.83
N GLU A 167 -6.03 -15.83 -12.11
CA GLU A 167 -6.25 -16.96 -11.19
C GLU A 167 -5.48 -16.74 -9.87
N GLY A 168 -6.02 -17.24 -8.74
CA GLY A 168 -5.54 -16.89 -7.40
C GLY A 168 -4.06 -17.22 -7.21
N GLU A 169 -3.64 -18.41 -7.62
CA GLU A 169 -2.26 -18.90 -7.56
C GLU A 169 -1.27 -18.14 -8.44
N LEU A 170 -1.72 -17.17 -9.24
CA LEU A 170 -0.88 -16.24 -10.00
C LEU A 170 -0.81 -14.83 -9.37
N ARG A 171 -1.54 -14.58 -8.26
CA ARG A 171 -1.65 -13.26 -7.61
C ARG A 171 -0.64 -13.04 -6.48
N TRP A 172 0.64 -13.33 -6.69
CA TRP A 172 1.70 -13.11 -5.71
C TRP A 172 3.00 -12.64 -6.37
N SER A 173 3.80 -11.87 -5.64
CA SER A 173 5.10 -11.36 -6.12
C SER A 173 6.29 -11.96 -5.38
N THR A 174 6.07 -12.57 -4.21
CA THR A 174 7.14 -13.17 -3.40
C THR A 174 6.69 -14.41 -2.62
N GLN A 175 7.66 -15.25 -2.28
CA GLN A 175 7.47 -16.43 -1.44
C GLN A 175 8.35 -16.33 -0.18
N PHE A 176 7.73 -16.34 1.00
CA PHE A 176 8.44 -16.45 2.28
C PHE A 176 7.57 -17.06 3.39
N ASN A 177 8.21 -17.66 4.38
CA ASN A 177 7.55 -18.31 5.50
C ASN A 177 7.09 -17.28 6.55
N ASP A 178 5.79 -16.98 6.58
CA ASP A 178 5.18 -16.13 7.60
C ASP A 178 4.92 -16.94 8.88
N LYS A 179 5.91 -16.92 9.79
CA LYS A 179 5.84 -17.60 11.08
C LYS A 179 4.71 -17.08 11.96
N LEU A 180 4.36 -15.80 11.84
CA LEU A 180 3.32 -15.19 12.66
C LEU A 180 1.94 -15.62 12.18
N GLU A 181 1.71 -15.58 10.87
CA GLU A 181 0.46 -16.08 10.30
C GLU A 181 0.29 -17.57 10.59
N THR A 182 1.37 -18.36 10.45
CA THR A 182 1.38 -19.79 10.81
C THR A 182 1.03 -20.01 12.27
N TRP A 183 1.67 -19.29 13.20
CA TRP A 183 1.35 -19.36 14.63
C TRP A 183 -0.10 -18.95 14.90
N SER A 184 -0.58 -17.87 14.31
CA SER A 184 -1.95 -17.38 14.55
C SER A 184 -3.01 -18.41 14.17
N ARG A 185 -2.73 -19.25 13.17
CA ARG A 185 -3.62 -20.34 12.72
C ARG A 185 -3.59 -21.57 13.63
N THR A 186 -2.67 -21.64 14.58
CA THR A 186 -2.67 -22.67 15.64
C THR A 186 -3.55 -22.30 16.83
N LEU A 187 -3.98 -21.03 16.91
CA LEU A 187 -4.83 -20.57 18.00
C LEU A 187 -6.24 -21.16 17.88
N PRO A 188 -6.94 -21.43 19.00
CA PRO A 188 -8.29 -22.01 18.97
C PRO A 188 -9.29 -21.24 18.10
N GLN A 189 -9.13 -19.91 18.03
CA GLN A 189 -10.01 -19.00 17.28
C GLN A 189 -9.78 -19.07 15.75
N ALA A 190 -8.72 -19.73 15.29
CA ALA A 190 -8.35 -19.81 13.88
C ALA A 190 -9.37 -20.56 13.00
N GLN A 191 -10.20 -21.42 13.60
CA GLN A 191 -11.23 -22.18 12.87
C GLN A 191 -12.29 -21.28 12.22
N ALA A 192 -12.45 -20.04 12.69
CA ALA A 192 -13.37 -19.05 12.13
C ALA A 192 -12.74 -18.22 10.99
N LEU A 193 -11.47 -18.41 10.67
CA LEU A 193 -10.81 -17.64 9.62
C LEU A 193 -11.26 -18.11 8.24
N PRO A 194 -11.54 -17.19 7.31
CA PRO A 194 -11.86 -17.56 5.93
C PRO A 194 -10.69 -18.30 5.29
N SER A 195 -11.01 -19.18 4.35
CA SER A 195 -10.02 -19.76 3.45
C SER A 195 -9.44 -18.66 2.58
N GLU A 196 -8.12 -18.50 2.61
CA GLU A 196 -7.44 -17.54 1.75
C GLU A 196 -7.43 -18.05 0.30
N PRO A 197 -7.61 -17.18 -0.71
CA PRO A 197 -7.54 -17.57 -2.11
C PRO A 197 -6.12 -18.01 -2.54
N VAL A 198 -5.11 -17.64 -1.76
CA VAL A 198 -3.70 -17.99 -1.92
C VAL A 198 -3.15 -18.38 -0.55
N ASP A 199 -2.21 -19.33 -0.48
CA ASP A 199 -1.56 -19.67 0.80
C ASP A 199 -0.72 -18.50 1.34
N SER A 200 -1.37 -17.63 2.12
CA SER A 200 -0.78 -16.42 2.71
C SER A 200 0.35 -16.72 3.71
N ARG A 201 0.51 -17.98 4.15
CA ARG A 201 1.64 -18.42 4.99
C ARG A 201 2.94 -18.49 4.20
N ARG A 202 2.85 -18.55 2.86
CA ARG A 202 4.00 -18.75 1.98
C ARG A 202 4.09 -17.73 0.88
N PHE A 203 2.98 -17.31 0.30
CA PHE A 203 2.95 -16.42 -0.85
C PHE A 203 2.35 -15.08 -0.46
N GLN A 204 3.02 -14.01 -0.87
CA GLN A 204 2.56 -12.65 -0.60
C GLN A 204 2.68 -11.81 -1.87
N LEU A 205 1.71 -10.93 -2.05
CA LEU A 205 1.78 -9.85 -3.02
C LEU A 205 2.24 -8.61 -2.27
N LEU A 206 3.41 -8.08 -2.62
CA LEU A 206 3.94 -6.83 -2.07
C LEU A 206 4.12 -5.77 -3.17
N ASP A 207 4.32 -6.23 -4.40
CA ASP A 207 4.40 -5.40 -5.58
C ASP A 207 3.02 -5.24 -6.18
N HIS A 208 2.55 -4.00 -6.20
CA HIS A 208 1.23 -3.69 -6.69
C HIS A 208 1.31 -2.91 -7.99
N ILE A 209 0.28 -3.06 -8.81
CA ILE A 209 -0.03 -2.15 -9.90
C ILE A 209 -1.51 -1.82 -9.75
N LEU A 210 -1.78 -0.56 -9.43
CA LEU A 210 -3.12 0.00 -9.30
C LEU A 210 -3.31 1.04 -10.41
N PHE A 211 -4.50 1.14 -10.99
CA PHE A 211 -4.79 2.10 -12.05
C PHE A 211 -6.22 2.59 -12.01
N THR A 212 -6.44 3.81 -12.49
CA THR A 212 -7.76 4.41 -12.71
C THR A 212 -8.42 3.84 -13.96
#